data_AF-A0A7Y3GXM7-F1
#
_entry.id   AF-A0A7Y3GXM7-F1
#
_cell.length_a   1.000
_cell.length_b   1.000
_cell.length_c   1.000
_cell.angle_alpha   90.00
_cell.angle_beta   90.00
_cell.angle_gamma   90.00
#
_symmetry.space_group_name_H-M   'P 1'
#
loop_
_entity.id
_entity.type
_entity.pdbx_description
1 polymer ?
#
loop_
_entity_poly.entity_id
_entity_poly.type
_entity_poly.pdbx_seq_one_letter_code
_entity_poly.pdbx_strand_id
1 'polypeptide(L)'
;MKRHGTYKIANRSRALEPYVQPHLRSERRVQRIIESLREQILQGEGPDTLRVRKILSEPREVYRLEIELPELGYQRVTLLERDILEELLAYDDVRQRMGSSPWV
;
A
#
# COMPACT_ATOMS: atom_id res chain seq x y z
N MET A 1 -46.13 -23.43 22.49
CA MET A 1 -44.94 -22.62 22.14
C MET A 1 -43.98 -23.46 21.31
N LYS A 2 -43.73 -23.10 20.06
CA LYS A 2 -42.63 -23.65 19.25
C LYS A 2 -42.11 -22.57 18.30
N ARG A 3 -40.81 -22.31 18.33
CA ARG A 3 -40.08 -21.80 17.16
C ARG A 3 -38.82 -22.65 17.04
N HIS A 4 -38.89 -23.68 16.20
CA HIS A 4 -37.70 -24.41 15.76
C HIS A 4 -37.10 -23.61 14.60
N GLY A 5 -36.16 -22.71 14.92
CA GLY A 5 -35.29 -22.08 13.95
C GLY A 5 -33.99 -22.87 13.88
N THR A 6 -33.86 -23.75 12.89
CA THR A 6 -32.59 -24.42 12.58
C THR A 6 -31.66 -23.38 11.94
N TYR A 7 -30.65 -22.91 12.67
CA TYR A 7 -29.64 -22.04 12.08
C TYR A 7 -28.69 -22.90 11.24
N LYS A 8 -28.63 -22.66 9.93
CA LYS A 8 -27.61 -23.24 9.06
C LYS A 8 -26.27 -22.58 9.41
N ILE A 9 -25.36 -23.34 10.02
CA ILE A 9 -23.96 -22.92 10.17
C ILE A 9 -23.35 -22.93 8.76
N ALA A 10 -23.38 -21.79 8.09
CA ALA A 10 -22.60 -21.58 6.88
C ALA A 10 -21.12 -21.81 7.23
N ASN A 11 -20.47 -22.66 6.43
CA ASN A 11 -19.09 -23.10 6.58
C ASN A 11 -18.15 -21.89 6.81
N ARG A 12 -17.75 -21.67 8.07
CA ARG A 12 -16.93 -20.52 8.55
C ARG A 12 -15.42 -20.69 8.33
N SER A 13 -14.99 -21.71 7.60
CA SER A 13 -13.56 -22.02 7.42
C SER A 13 -12.77 -20.87 6.77
N ARG A 14 -13.34 -20.14 5.79
CA ARG A 14 -12.66 -19.00 5.14
C ARG A 14 -12.49 -17.74 6.01
N ALA A 15 -13.31 -17.55 7.04
CA ALA A 15 -13.30 -16.32 7.85
C ALA A 15 -12.20 -16.31 8.92
N LEU A 16 -11.63 -17.48 9.26
CA LEU A 16 -10.67 -17.62 10.35
C LEU A 16 -9.21 -17.76 9.89
N GLU A 17 -8.96 -18.07 8.62
CA GLU A 17 -7.59 -18.14 8.04
C GLU A 17 -6.69 -16.93 8.40
N PRO A 18 -7.16 -15.67 8.38
CA PRO A 18 -6.34 -14.50 8.71
C PRO A 18 -5.92 -14.41 10.18
N TYR A 19 -6.57 -15.16 11.08
CA TYR A 19 -6.25 -15.21 12.50
C TYR A 19 -5.30 -16.35 12.85
N VAL A 20 -5.20 -17.36 11.97
CA VAL A 20 -4.35 -18.54 12.15
C VAL A 20 -2.94 -18.30 11.60
N GLN A 21 -2.80 -17.42 10.59
CA GLN A 21 -1.52 -17.15 9.93
C GLN A 21 -1.19 -15.65 9.91
N PRO A 22 -0.45 -15.14 10.92
CA PRO A 22 -0.11 -13.72 11.03
C PRO A 22 0.63 -13.14 9.82
N HIS A 23 1.48 -13.93 9.16
CA HIS A 23 2.27 -13.51 7.99
C HIS A 23 1.39 -13.23 6.76
N LEU A 24 0.41 -14.09 6.47
CA LEU A 24 -0.56 -13.84 5.40
C LEU A 24 -1.41 -12.58 5.66
N ARG A 25 -1.70 -12.29 6.93
CA ARG A 25 -2.42 -11.07 7.30
C ARG A 25 -1.55 -9.83 7.06
N SER A 26 -0.26 -9.88 7.39
CA SER A 26 0.65 -8.78 7.09
C SER A 26 0.82 -8.57 5.60
N GLU A 27 0.98 -9.63 4.79
CA GLU A 27 1.08 -9.54 3.34
C GLU A 27 -0.17 -8.91 2.72
N ARG A 28 -1.37 -9.37 3.08
CA ARG A 28 -2.62 -8.76 2.61
C ARG A 28 -2.75 -7.29 3.01
N ARG A 29 -2.24 -6.92 4.19
CA ARG A 29 -2.24 -5.52 4.63
C ARG A 29 -1.26 -4.70 3.79
N VAL A 30 -0.06 -5.22 3.53
CA VAL A 30 0.94 -4.58 2.67
C VAL A 30 0.34 -4.36 1.27
N GLN A 31 -0.27 -5.38 0.67
CA GLN A 31 -0.90 -5.23 -0.65
C GLN A 31 -1.95 -4.13 -0.69
N ARG A 32 -2.80 -4.05 0.35
CA ARG A 32 -3.81 -2.99 0.46
C ARG A 32 -3.19 -1.60 0.62
N ILE A 33 -2.04 -1.49 1.28
CA ILE A 33 -1.31 -0.23 1.41
C ILE A 33 -0.72 0.15 0.05
N ILE A 34 -0.10 -0.79 -0.67
CA ILE A 34 0.45 -0.56 -2.01
C ILE A 34 -0.65 -0.08 -2.96
N GLU A 35 -1.80 -0.78 -3.00
CA GLU A 35 -2.92 -0.39 -3.85
C GLU A 35 -3.44 1.02 -3.49
N SER A 36 -3.59 1.32 -2.20
CA SER A 36 -4.00 2.65 -1.74
C SER A 36 -3.00 3.74 -2.13
N LEU A 37 -1.69 3.46 -2.06
CA LEU A 37 -0.66 4.40 -2.49
C LEU A 37 -0.71 4.62 -4.00
N ARG A 38 -0.88 3.55 -4.77
CA ARG A 38 -1.05 3.61 -6.22
C ARG A 38 -2.25 4.47 -6.62
N GLU A 39 -3.42 4.21 -6.04
CA GLU A 39 -4.64 5.00 -6.28
C GLU A 39 -4.39 6.50 -6.03
N GLN A 40 -3.72 6.84 -4.93
CA GLN A 40 -3.41 8.23 -4.58
C GLN A 40 -2.40 8.89 -5.53
N ILE A 41 -1.37 8.16 -5.97
CA ILE A 41 -0.40 8.65 -6.95
C ILE A 41 -1.10 8.95 -8.27
N LEU A 42 -2.04 8.10 -8.69
CA LEU A 42 -2.80 8.27 -9.92
C LEU A 42 -3.84 9.40 -9.84
N GLN A 43 -4.38 9.66 -8.65
CA GLN A 43 -5.29 10.79 -8.38
C GLN A 43 -4.58 12.15 -8.43
N GLY A 44 -3.26 12.20 -8.25
CA GLY A 44 -2.50 13.44 -8.36
C GLY A 44 -2.62 14.07 -9.75
N GLU A 45 -2.70 15.40 -9.80
CA GLU A 45 -2.73 16.16 -11.05
C GLU A 45 -1.31 16.47 -11.53
N GLY A 46 -0.96 15.98 -12.73
CA GLY A 46 0.30 16.31 -13.40
C GLY A 46 1.40 15.23 -13.33
N PRO A 47 2.47 15.41 -14.12
CA PRO A 47 3.75 14.74 -13.89
C PRO A 47 4.39 15.29 -12.61
N ASP A 48 5.23 14.48 -11.95
CA ASP A 48 5.99 14.84 -10.74
C ASP A 48 5.22 14.88 -9.40
N THR A 49 4.02 14.30 -9.34
CA THR A 49 3.23 14.17 -8.10
C THR A 49 3.86 13.21 -7.09
N LEU A 50 4.77 12.36 -7.54
CA LEU A 50 5.50 11.40 -6.72
C LEU A 50 6.97 11.79 -6.57
N ARG A 51 7.41 11.99 -5.33
CA ARG A 51 8.82 12.15 -4.96
C ARG A 51 9.26 11.00 -4.08
N VAL A 52 10.41 10.41 -4.39
CA VAL A 52 10.98 9.32 -3.61
C VAL A 52 12.41 9.66 -3.23
N ARG A 53 12.75 9.57 -1.95
CA ARG A 53 14.09 9.89 -1.42
C ARG A 53 14.61 8.77 -0.53
N LYS A 54 15.87 8.38 -0.69
CA LYS A 54 16.56 7.51 0.27
C LYS A 54 16.89 8.29 1.53
N ILE A 55 16.47 7.79 2.69
CA ILE A 55 16.74 8.43 3.99
C ILE A 55 17.76 7.64 4.80
N LEU A 56 17.68 6.31 4.73
CA LEU A 56 18.60 5.43 5.44
C LEU A 56 19.14 4.41 4.45
N SER A 57 20.45 4.15 4.50
CA SER A 57 21.12 3.10 3.73
C SER A 57 21.48 1.89 4.57
N GLU A 58 21.88 2.10 5.83
CA GLU A 58 22.35 1.06 6.75
C GLU A 58 21.67 1.20 8.12
N PRO A 59 21.35 0.09 8.82
CA PRO A 59 21.57 -1.31 8.44
C PRO A 59 20.54 -1.85 7.42
N ARG A 60 19.50 -1.05 7.11
CA ARG A 60 18.48 -1.36 6.11
C ARG A 60 18.12 -0.11 5.33
N GLU A 61 17.79 -0.32 4.06
CA GLU A 61 17.40 0.78 3.20
C GLU A 61 15.98 1.22 3.49
N VAL A 62 15.82 2.51 3.80
CA VAL A 62 14.51 3.13 4.03
C VAL A 62 14.34 4.32 3.11
N TYR A 63 13.20 4.33 2.43
CA TYR A 63 12.82 5.31 1.44
C TYR A 63 11.60 6.10 1.91
N ARG A 64 11.64 7.41 1.72
CA ARG A 64 10.51 8.30 1.94
C ARG A 64 9.82 8.56 0.62
N LEU A 65 8.56 8.17 0.59
CA LEU A 65 7.59 8.45 -0.44
C LEU A 65 6.83 9.72 -0.06
N GLU A 66 6.79 10.67 -0.98
CA GLU A 66 6.09 11.94 -0.87
C GLU A 66 5.12 12.03 -2.03
N ILE A 67 3.81 11.99 -1.73
CA ILE A 67 2.74 12.10 -2.71
C ILE A 67 2.04 13.45 -2.50
N GLU A 68 2.04 14.28 -3.54
CA GLU A 68 1.27 15.52 -3.55
C GLU A 68 -0.17 15.22 -3.94
N LEU A 69 -1.11 15.53 -3.04
CA LEU A 69 -2.54 15.35 -3.28
C LEU A 69 -3.17 16.69 -3.71
N PRO A 70 -4.15 16.66 -4.62
CA PRO A 70 -4.79 17.88 -5.12
C PRO A 70 -5.59 18.65 -4.05
N GLU A 71 -5.91 18.01 -2.94
CA GLU A 71 -6.67 18.61 -1.84
C GLU A 71 -5.76 19.46 -0.94
N LEU A 72 -5.89 20.80 -1.04
CA LEU A 72 -5.35 21.79 -0.09
C LEU A 72 -3.83 21.76 0.15
N GLY A 73 -3.03 21.27 -0.81
CA GLY A 73 -1.57 21.15 -0.65
C GLY A 73 -1.16 20.10 0.37
N TYR A 74 -2.04 19.12 0.63
CA TYR A 74 -1.74 18.01 1.53
C TYR A 74 -0.71 17.09 0.88
N GLN A 75 0.37 16.82 1.62
CA GLN A 75 1.39 15.86 1.22
C GLN A 75 1.30 14.61 2.09
N ARG A 76 1.04 13.45 1.48
CA ARG A 76 1.17 12.17 2.20
C ARG A 76 2.63 11.76 2.20
N VAL A 77 3.16 11.53 3.40
CA VAL A 77 4.52 11.00 3.60
C VAL A 77 4.44 9.57 4.11
N THR A 78 5.08 8.64 3.40
CA THR A 78 5.15 7.22 3.79
C THR A 78 6.60 6.73 3.76
N LEU A 79 6.99 5.92 4.74
CA LEU A 79 8.31 5.28 4.76
C LEU A 79 8.16 3.82 4.27
N LEU A 80 8.98 3.43 3.31
CA LEU A 80 8.98 2.11 2.70
C LEU A 80 10.38 1.49 2.77
N GLU A 81 10.43 0.17 2.89
CA GLU A 81 11.64 -0.60 2.62
C GLU A 81 11.81 -0.78 1.11
N ARG A 82 13.00 -1.23 0.70
CA ARG A 82 13.39 -1.32 -0.72
C ARG A 82 12.44 -2.20 -1.53
N ASP A 83 12.15 -3.39 -1.03
CA ASP A 83 11.29 -4.40 -1.64
C ASP A 83 9.88 -3.87 -1.91
N ILE A 84 9.26 -3.22 -0.92
CA ILE A 84 7.92 -2.65 -1.05
C ILE A 84 7.90 -1.51 -2.06
N LEU A 85 8.97 -0.71 -2.10
CA LEU A 85 9.07 0.34 -3.11
C LEU A 85 9.26 -0.23 -4.51
N GLU A 86 10.11 -1.24 -4.68
CA GLU A 86 10.31 -1.91 -5.97
C GLU A 86 8.99 -2.53 -6.47
N GLU A 87 8.19 -3.12 -5.57
CA GLU A 87 6.86 -3.60 -5.90
C GLU A 87 5.91 -2.47 -6.35
N LEU A 88 5.90 -1.34 -5.65
CA LEU A 88 5.09 -0.18 -6.02
C LEU A 88 5.52 0.43 -7.38
N LEU A 89 6.82 0.45 -7.67
CA LEU A 89 7.39 1.00 -8.91
C LEU A 89 7.35 0.02 -10.09
N ALA A 90 7.03 -1.25 -9.85
CA ALA A 90 6.80 -2.24 -10.91
C ALA A 90 5.56 -1.90 -11.76
N TYR A 91 4.67 -1.03 -11.25
CA TYR A 91 3.53 -0.52 -11.99
C TYR A 91 3.97 0.68 -12.87
N ASP A 92 3.89 0.51 -14.19
CA ASP A 92 4.35 1.52 -15.16
C ASP A 92 3.64 2.88 -15.01
N ASP A 93 2.36 2.85 -14.63
CA ASP A 93 1.53 4.04 -14.39
C ASP A 93 2.03 4.84 -13.17
N VAL A 94 2.53 4.17 -12.13
CA VAL A 94 3.17 4.80 -10.97
C VAL A 94 4.53 5.37 -11.36
N ARG A 95 5.34 4.61 -12.09
CA ARG A 95 6.69 5.03 -12.51
C ARG A 95 6.65 6.30 -13.36
N GLN A 96 5.65 6.45 -14.23
CA GLN A 96 5.47 7.64 -15.06
C GLN A 96 5.13 8.91 -14.25
N ARG A 97 4.67 8.78 -13.01
CA ARG A 97 4.37 9.90 -12.11
C ARG A 97 5.57 10.33 -11.26
N MET A 98 6.68 9.59 -11.30
CA MET A 98 7.89 9.97 -10.60
C MET A 98 8.43 11.28 -11.15
N GLY A 99 8.60 12.27 -10.27
CA GLY A 99 9.37 13.45 -10.58
C GLY A 99 10.82 13.09 -10.88
N SER A 100 11.53 14.02 -11.54
CA SER A 100 12.98 13.92 -11.79
C SER A 100 13.72 13.63 -10.48
N SER A 101 13.93 12.35 -10.17
CA SER A 101 14.39 11.91 -8.85
C SER A 101 15.70 11.15 -9.00
N PRO A 102 16.72 11.46 -8.17
CA PRO A 102 18.04 10.86 -8.25
C PRO A 102 17.98 9.48 -7.61
N TRP A 103 17.58 8.48 -8.39
CA TRP A 103 17.67 7.06 -8.04
C TRP A 103 18.85 6.36 -8.73
N VAL A 104 19.87 7.15 -9.06
CA VAL A 104 21.20 6.74 -9.50
C VAL A 104 22.23 7.57 -8.73
#